data_AF-A0A3D5WGR6-F1
#
_entry.id   AF-A0A3D5WGR6-F1
#
_cell.length_a   1.000
_cell.length_b   1.000
_cell.length_c   1.000
_cell.angle_alpha   90.00
_cell.angle_beta   90.00
_cell.angle_gamma   90.00
#
_symmetry.space_group_name_H-M   'P 1'
#
loop_
_entity.id
_entity.type
_entity.pdbx_description
1 polymer ?
#
loop_
_entity_poly.entity_id
_entity_poly.type
_entity_poly.pdbx_seq_one_letter_code
_entity_poly.pdbx_strand_id
1 'polypeptide(L)'
;VSLSATVEDASPFGFDEFIKTEIIGLPAISSYLGGDLVAGILTTGIHEKRETSLLIDIGTNAEIILSYNGSLIATSCAAGPALEGMNIQCGMTAGPGAIEEVEIGHEIRLNIIPGYRQPLGLCGSGIIDLIAELIRVGLIDSKGRMLSSDGHVSQEIQSRVRKYKGTHAFYLTEDILFTQKDVRQVQLAKGAILSGFRALKEYSGMSPEDVRSVYIAGEFGRNLKLDHIKRLGFLDDMPNAEYNFLGNSSIAGAKMIGSNPSLLQKAEKIAGKVAAFPLSSFEGYQRLFVQSLEFPGNPEMGGENAKNQN
;
A
#
# COMPACT_ATOMS: atom_id res chain seq x y z
N VAL A 1 4.39 -14.80 -22.15
CA VAL A 1 3.42 -13.72 -21.91
C VAL A 1 3.69 -12.65 -22.94
N SER A 2 2.69 -12.29 -23.76
CA SER A 2 2.84 -11.14 -24.67
C SER A 2 3.00 -9.88 -23.82
N LEU A 3 4.02 -9.06 -24.12
CA LEU A 3 4.15 -7.73 -23.52
C LEU A 3 3.30 -6.70 -24.28
N SER A 4 2.91 -7.00 -25.51
CA SER A 4 2.03 -6.17 -26.32
C SER A 4 0.57 -6.34 -25.92
N ALA A 5 -0.25 -5.32 -26.23
CA ALA A 5 -1.68 -5.42 -26.06
C ALA A 5 -2.26 -6.54 -26.93
N THR A 6 -3.38 -7.11 -26.50
CA THR A 6 -4.14 -8.08 -27.30
C THR A 6 -5.57 -7.60 -27.50
N VAL A 7 -6.13 -7.96 -28.66
CA VAL A 7 -7.55 -7.78 -28.98
C VAL A 7 -8.03 -9.12 -29.50
N GLU A 8 -8.85 -9.79 -28.70
CA GLU A 8 -9.27 -11.17 -28.94
C GLU A 8 -10.80 -11.27 -28.88
N ASP A 9 -11.39 -12.26 -29.54
CA ASP A 9 -12.81 -12.54 -29.38
C ASP A 9 -13.11 -12.95 -27.92
N ALA A 10 -14.27 -12.58 -27.39
CA ALA A 10 -14.61 -12.86 -26.00
C ALA A 10 -14.96 -14.33 -25.73
N SER A 11 -15.36 -15.11 -26.74
CA SER A 11 -15.81 -16.50 -26.57
C SER A 11 -14.77 -17.44 -25.91
N PRO A 12 -13.46 -17.40 -26.23
CA PRO A 12 -12.47 -18.27 -25.58
C PRO A 12 -12.32 -18.03 -24.07
N PHE A 13 -12.83 -16.90 -23.56
CA PHE A 13 -12.76 -16.51 -22.16
C PHE A 13 -14.05 -16.80 -21.38
N GLY A 14 -14.99 -17.56 -21.98
CA GLY A 14 -16.24 -17.96 -21.33
C GLY A 14 -17.35 -16.92 -21.38
N PHE A 15 -17.23 -15.93 -22.28
CA PHE A 15 -18.23 -14.89 -22.51
C PHE A 15 -19.09 -15.23 -23.75
N ASP A 16 -19.54 -16.47 -23.87
CA ASP A 16 -20.24 -17.00 -25.05
C ASP A 16 -21.55 -16.26 -25.38
N GLU A 17 -22.16 -15.63 -24.38
CA GLU A 17 -23.39 -14.82 -24.53
C GLU A 17 -23.13 -13.45 -25.19
N PHE A 18 -21.87 -12.99 -25.24
CA PHE A 18 -21.46 -11.70 -25.75
C PHE A 18 -20.91 -11.80 -27.19
N ILE A 19 -21.78 -12.26 -28.10
CA ILE A 19 -21.45 -12.48 -29.52
C ILE A 19 -20.89 -11.20 -30.16
N LYS A 20 -19.72 -11.28 -30.82
CA LYS A 20 -18.96 -10.16 -31.44
C LYS A 20 -18.41 -9.13 -30.45
N THR A 21 -18.13 -9.53 -29.21
CA THR A 21 -17.44 -8.68 -28.25
C THR A 21 -15.95 -8.95 -28.29
N GLU A 22 -15.15 -7.88 -28.31
CA GLU A 22 -13.70 -7.97 -28.20
C GLU A 22 -13.27 -7.83 -26.73
N ILE A 23 -12.31 -8.64 -26.32
CA ILE A 23 -11.58 -8.50 -25.06
C ILE A 23 -10.25 -7.84 -25.37
N ILE A 24 -9.98 -6.75 -24.64
CA ILE A 24 -8.73 -6.01 -24.74
C ILE A 24 -7.83 -6.40 -23.56
N GLY A 25 -6.72 -7.06 -23.85
CA GLY A 25 -5.61 -7.23 -22.93
C GLY A 25 -4.69 -6.02 -22.98
N LEU A 26 -4.49 -5.35 -21.84
CA LEU A 26 -3.54 -4.23 -21.76
C LEU A 26 -2.08 -4.73 -21.86
N PRO A 27 -1.16 -3.93 -22.43
CA PRO A 27 0.24 -4.30 -22.54
C PRO A 27 0.90 -4.38 -21.17
N ALA A 28 1.92 -5.21 -21.04
CA ALA A 28 2.75 -5.31 -19.84
C ALA A 28 4.13 -4.69 -20.09
N ILE A 29 4.73 -4.12 -19.03
CA ILE A 29 6.08 -3.54 -19.06
C ILE A 29 7.12 -4.66 -18.91
N SER A 30 6.87 -5.61 -18.01
CA SER A 30 7.75 -6.76 -17.75
C SER A 30 6.97 -7.92 -17.15
N SER A 31 7.64 -9.02 -16.79
CA SER A 31 7.01 -10.19 -16.16
C SER A 31 6.33 -9.88 -14.82
N TYR A 32 6.74 -8.83 -14.13
CA TYR A 32 6.19 -8.43 -12.81
C TYR A 32 5.51 -7.06 -12.83
N LEU A 33 5.42 -6.42 -14.01
CA LEU A 33 4.83 -5.09 -14.18
C LEU A 33 3.79 -5.19 -15.29
N GLY A 34 2.53 -5.39 -14.89
CA GLY A 34 1.43 -5.74 -15.78
C GLY A 34 0.69 -4.55 -16.39
N GLY A 35 -0.41 -4.88 -17.07
CA GLY A 35 -1.30 -3.90 -17.69
C GLY A 35 -2.12 -3.09 -16.68
N ASP A 36 -2.28 -3.59 -15.46
CA ASP A 36 -2.80 -2.87 -14.30
C ASP A 36 -1.98 -1.61 -13.99
N LEU A 37 -0.65 -1.74 -13.95
CA LEU A 37 0.25 -0.61 -13.75
C LEU A 37 0.22 0.37 -14.92
N VAL A 38 0.15 -0.14 -16.16
CA VAL A 38 0.00 0.69 -17.37
C VAL A 38 -1.32 1.47 -17.34
N ALA A 39 -2.42 0.83 -16.92
CA ALA A 39 -3.69 1.50 -16.67
C ALA A 39 -3.58 2.58 -15.60
N GLY A 40 -2.82 2.33 -14.51
CA GLY A 40 -2.53 3.32 -13.47
C GLY A 40 -1.76 4.53 -14.00
N ILE A 41 -0.72 4.32 -14.80
CA ILE A 41 0.04 5.39 -15.46
C ILE A 41 -0.87 6.22 -16.37
N LEU A 42 -1.73 5.56 -17.16
CA LEU A 42 -2.67 6.24 -18.04
C LEU A 42 -3.70 7.07 -17.25
N THR A 43 -4.22 6.53 -16.15
CA THR A 43 -5.20 7.18 -15.28
C THR A 43 -4.65 8.44 -14.63
N THR A 44 -3.39 8.39 -14.16
CA THR A 44 -2.73 9.52 -13.51
C THR A 44 -2.23 10.58 -14.48
N GLY A 45 -1.98 10.20 -15.73
CA GLY A 45 -1.27 11.06 -16.68
C GLY A 45 0.18 11.33 -16.28
N ILE A 46 0.76 10.53 -15.37
CA ILE A 46 2.10 10.75 -14.83
C ILE A 46 3.18 10.76 -15.93
N HIS A 47 2.94 10.07 -17.04
CA HIS A 47 3.79 10.04 -18.24
C HIS A 47 3.78 11.33 -19.07
N GLU A 48 2.89 12.27 -18.80
CA GLU A 48 2.77 13.56 -19.52
C GLU A 48 3.31 14.73 -18.70
N LYS A 49 3.57 14.49 -17.41
CA LYS A 49 4.01 15.51 -16.48
C LYS A 49 5.50 15.77 -16.59
N ARG A 50 5.89 17.04 -16.43
CA ARG A 50 7.29 17.45 -16.31
C ARG A 50 7.81 17.43 -14.87
N GLU A 51 6.90 17.51 -13.90
CA GLU A 51 7.26 17.49 -12.48
C GLU A 51 7.61 16.07 -12.03
N THR A 52 8.53 15.97 -11.06
CA THR A 52 8.86 14.70 -10.42
C THR A 52 7.63 14.16 -9.70
N SER A 53 7.25 12.94 -10.05
CA SER A 53 6.01 12.33 -9.55
C SER A 53 6.20 10.85 -9.24
N LEU A 54 5.45 10.35 -8.27
CA LEU A 54 5.37 8.93 -7.94
C LEU A 54 3.96 8.41 -8.16
N LEU A 55 3.83 7.19 -8.67
CA LEU A 55 2.62 6.38 -8.55
C LEU A 55 2.99 5.11 -7.79
N ILE A 56 2.25 4.82 -6.73
CA ILE A 56 2.40 3.64 -5.89
C ILE A 56 1.07 2.90 -5.94
N ASP A 57 1.02 1.76 -6.61
CA ASP A 57 -0.13 0.86 -6.61
C ASP A 57 0.10 -0.20 -5.52
N ILE A 58 -0.82 -0.28 -4.56
CA ILE A 58 -0.69 -1.19 -3.42
C ILE A 58 -1.73 -2.30 -3.54
N GLY A 59 -1.24 -3.51 -3.77
CA GLY A 59 -1.99 -4.77 -3.66
C GLY A 59 -1.13 -5.85 -2.99
N THR A 60 -1.36 -7.12 -3.39
CA THR A 60 -0.50 -8.24 -2.97
C THR A 60 0.98 -7.98 -3.29
N ASN A 61 1.24 -7.43 -4.49
CA ASN A 61 2.49 -6.76 -4.80
C ASN A 61 2.28 -5.26 -4.70
N ALA A 62 3.36 -4.52 -4.54
CA ALA A 62 3.33 -3.08 -4.64
C ALA A 62 4.21 -2.62 -5.80
N GLU A 63 3.60 -1.94 -6.76
CA GLU A 63 4.26 -1.38 -7.92
C GLU A 63 4.53 0.10 -7.70
N ILE A 64 5.75 0.54 -8.01
CA ILE A 64 6.16 1.94 -7.87
C ILE A 64 6.65 2.44 -9.22
N ILE A 65 6.06 3.51 -9.72
CA ILE A 65 6.51 4.28 -10.87
C ILE A 65 7.10 5.60 -10.38
N LEU A 66 8.31 5.91 -10.83
CA LEU A 66 8.93 7.21 -10.71
C LEU A 66 8.97 7.89 -12.09
N SER A 67 8.36 9.07 -12.18
CA SER A 67 8.60 10.03 -13.25
C SER A 67 9.63 11.03 -12.78
N TYR A 68 10.80 11.06 -13.41
CA TYR A 68 11.90 11.95 -13.06
C TYR A 68 12.67 12.38 -14.32
N ASN A 69 12.84 13.68 -14.51
CA ASN A 69 13.52 14.27 -15.67
C ASN A 69 13.05 13.71 -17.03
N GLY A 70 11.73 13.50 -17.17
CA GLY A 70 11.11 12.96 -18.40
C GLY A 70 11.30 11.45 -18.62
N SER A 71 11.95 10.75 -17.68
CA SER A 71 12.09 9.28 -17.69
C SER A 71 11.05 8.64 -16.78
N LEU A 72 10.57 7.45 -17.15
CA LEU A 72 9.70 6.62 -16.32
C LEU A 72 10.45 5.36 -15.91
N ILE A 73 10.58 5.14 -14.60
CA ILE A 73 11.25 3.96 -14.03
C ILE A 73 10.24 3.26 -13.13
N ALA A 74 10.16 1.93 -13.26
CA ALA A 74 9.17 1.12 -12.56
C ALA A 74 9.81 -0.01 -11.79
N THR A 75 9.29 -0.33 -10.61
CA THR A 75 9.67 -1.53 -9.88
C THR A 75 8.45 -2.20 -9.25
N SER A 76 8.55 -3.50 -8.97
CA SER A 76 7.54 -4.26 -8.24
C SER A 76 8.17 -4.83 -6.97
N CYS A 77 7.44 -4.71 -5.87
CA CYS A 77 7.86 -5.05 -4.52
C CYS A 77 6.97 -6.17 -4.00
N ALA A 78 7.56 -7.24 -3.46
CA ALA A 78 6.81 -8.32 -2.83
C ALA A 78 6.31 -7.92 -1.44
N ALA A 79 5.25 -7.09 -1.39
CA ALA A 79 4.65 -6.60 -0.15
C ALA A 79 3.90 -7.71 0.62
N GLY A 80 3.30 -8.63 -0.11
CA GLY A 80 2.41 -9.65 0.43
C GLY A 80 1.00 -9.11 0.72
N PRO A 81 0.01 -10.00 0.89
CA PRO A 81 -1.40 -9.61 0.86
C PRO A 81 -1.91 -9.12 2.22
N ALA A 82 -1.00 -8.70 3.12
CA ALA A 82 -1.32 -8.27 4.48
C ALA A 82 -2.29 -7.08 4.50
N LEU A 83 -2.08 -6.14 3.58
CA LEU A 83 -2.91 -4.94 3.46
C LEU A 83 -4.23 -5.19 2.73
N GLU A 84 -4.44 -6.40 2.21
CA GLU A 84 -5.72 -6.88 1.67
C GLU A 84 -6.51 -7.69 2.72
N GLY A 85 -6.02 -7.73 3.96
CA GLY A 85 -6.61 -8.50 5.06
C GLY A 85 -6.22 -9.98 5.07
N MET A 86 -5.41 -10.44 4.12
CA MET A 86 -4.95 -11.83 4.06
C MET A 86 -3.71 -12.03 4.95
N ASN A 87 -3.51 -13.25 5.46
CA ASN A 87 -2.43 -13.57 6.42
C ASN A 87 -2.48 -12.78 7.74
N ILE A 88 -3.57 -12.06 8.00
CA ILE A 88 -3.89 -11.40 9.27
C ILE A 88 -4.90 -12.26 10.03
N GLN A 89 -4.68 -12.49 11.33
CA GLN A 89 -5.45 -13.44 12.15
C GLN A 89 -6.97 -13.24 12.10
N CYS A 90 -7.41 -11.98 12.11
CA CYS A 90 -8.82 -11.58 11.99
C CYS A 90 -9.01 -10.61 10.81
N GLY A 91 -8.20 -10.74 9.75
CA GLY A 91 -8.31 -9.90 8.56
C GLY A 91 -9.34 -10.42 7.55
N MET A 92 -9.88 -9.51 6.74
CA MET A 92 -10.80 -9.79 5.66
C MET A 92 -10.71 -8.72 4.56
N THR A 93 -11.26 -8.99 3.39
CA THR A 93 -11.41 -7.95 2.35
C THR A 93 -12.43 -6.89 2.76
N ALA A 94 -12.35 -5.70 2.16
CA ALA A 94 -13.31 -4.64 2.43
C ALA A 94 -14.72 -5.04 1.98
N GLY A 95 -15.67 -5.05 2.90
CA GLY A 95 -17.05 -5.42 2.65
C GLY A 95 -17.90 -5.34 3.92
N PRO A 96 -19.22 -5.60 3.82
CA PRO A 96 -20.13 -5.56 4.96
C PRO A 96 -19.60 -6.30 6.20
N GLY A 97 -19.57 -5.61 7.34
CA GLY A 97 -19.06 -6.13 8.62
C GLY A 97 -17.55 -5.95 8.83
N ALA A 98 -16.79 -5.46 7.85
CA ALA A 98 -15.39 -5.13 8.06
C ALA A 98 -15.21 -3.85 8.88
N ILE A 99 -14.29 -3.88 9.84
CA ILE A 99 -13.79 -2.70 10.53
C ILE A 99 -12.86 -1.96 9.56
N GLU A 100 -13.25 -0.76 9.16
CA GLU A 100 -12.53 0.05 8.17
C GLU A 100 -11.78 1.24 8.76
N GLU A 101 -12.14 1.67 9.97
CA GLU A 101 -11.41 2.69 10.72
C GLU A 101 -11.35 2.32 12.20
N VAL A 102 -10.22 2.68 12.83
CA VAL A 102 -9.97 2.47 14.25
C VAL A 102 -9.41 3.75 14.84
N GLU A 103 -9.93 4.14 16.01
CA GLU A 103 -9.41 5.27 16.78
C GLU A 103 -9.28 4.86 18.25
N ILE A 104 -8.13 5.12 18.87
CA ILE A 104 -7.81 4.73 20.24
C ILE A 104 -7.67 5.99 21.11
N GLY A 105 -8.75 6.35 21.80
CA GLY A 105 -8.76 7.43 22.79
C GLY A 105 -8.73 6.90 24.22
N HIS A 106 -9.54 7.51 25.09
CA HIS A 106 -9.87 6.91 26.39
C HIS A 106 -10.66 5.60 26.21
N GLU A 107 -11.45 5.52 25.14
CA GLU A 107 -12.16 4.33 24.68
C GLU A 107 -11.78 4.04 23.23
N ILE A 108 -12.01 2.82 22.76
CA ILE A 108 -11.85 2.49 21.34
C ILE A 108 -13.10 2.87 20.55
N ARG A 109 -12.91 3.49 19.39
CA ARG A 109 -13.98 3.71 18.40
C ARG A 109 -13.66 2.94 17.14
N LEU A 110 -14.67 2.25 16.62
CA LEU A 110 -14.59 1.43 15.41
C LEU A 110 -15.64 1.93 14.43
N ASN A 111 -15.23 2.20 13.19
CA ASN A 111 -16.17 2.34 12.07
C ASN A 111 -16.25 1.01 11.33
N ILE A 112 -17.48 0.55 11.07
CA ILE A 112 -17.76 -0.75 10.48
C ILE A 112 -18.61 -0.56 9.24
N ILE A 113 -18.19 -1.17 8.13
CA ILE A 113 -18.97 -1.15 6.88
C ILE A 113 -20.36 -1.78 7.14
N PRO A 114 -21.46 -1.08 6.85
CA PRO A 114 -22.81 -1.56 7.19
C PRO A 114 -23.17 -2.93 6.57
N GLY A 115 -24.05 -3.66 7.26
CA GLY A 115 -24.64 -4.91 6.79
C GLY A 115 -24.70 -6.02 7.83
N TYR A 116 -23.94 -5.89 8.92
CA TYR A 116 -23.96 -6.80 10.07
C TYR A 116 -24.10 -6.03 11.39
N ARG A 117 -24.64 -6.69 12.41
CA ARG A 117 -24.77 -6.11 13.77
C ARG A 117 -23.45 -6.11 14.55
N GLN A 118 -22.56 -7.05 14.26
CA GLN A 118 -21.26 -7.21 14.88
C GLN A 118 -20.19 -7.22 13.79
N PRO A 119 -18.98 -6.71 14.05
CA PRO A 119 -17.90 -6.76 13.09
C PRO A 119 -17.46 -8.21 12.85
N LEU A 120 -16.97 -8.48 11.64
CA LEU A 120 -16.51 -9.81 11.21
C LEU A 120 -14.98 -9.90 11.09
N GLY A 121 -14.28 -8.76 10.96
CA GLY A 121 -12.84 -8.71 10.80
C GLY A 121 -12.33 -7.32 10.47
N LEU A 122 -11.02 -7.21 10.24
CA LEU A 122 -10.32 -5.99 9.86
C LEU A 122 -10.05 -5.97 8.35
N CYS A 123 -10.45 -4.92 7.64
CA CYS A 123 -9.98 -4.71 6.27
C CYS A 123 -8.67 -3.91 6.23
N GLY A 124 -8.10 -3.74 5.03
CA GLY A 124 -6.81 -3.07 4.82
C GLY A 124 -6.69 -1.71 5.51
N SER A 125 -7.68 -0.83 5.33
CA SER A 125 -7.69 0.49 5.99
C SER A 125 -7.78 0.36 7.51
N GLY A 126 -8.60 -0.56 8.03
CA GLY A 126 -8.71 -0.83 9.46
C GLY A 126 -7.41 -1.37 10.07
N ILE A 127 -6.64 -2.18 9.32
CA ILE A 127 -5.31 -2.68 9.74
C ILE A 127 -4.32 -1.52 9.84
N ILE A 128 -4.28 -0.65 8.83
CA ILE A 128 -3.40 0.52 8.79
C ILE A 128 -3.75 1.51 9.91
N ASP A 129 -5.03 1.78 10.14
CA ASP A 129 -5.49 2.65 11.23
C ASP A 129 -5.13 2.05 12.59
N LEU A 130 -5.43 0.77 12.81
CA LEU A 130 -5.14 0.10 14.08
C LEU A 130 -3.65 0.15 14.43
N ILE A 131 -2.77 -0.22 13.49
CA ILE A 131 -1.34 -0.26 13.80
C ILE A 131 -0.76 1.16 13.99
N ALA A 132 -1.24 2.14 13.23
CA ALA A 132 -0.85 3.54 13.42
C ALA A 132 -1.26 4.03 14.82
N GLU A 133 -2.48 3.72 15.24
CA GLU A 133 -2.99 4.09 16.57
C GLU A 133 -2.25 3.37 17.70
N LEU A 134 -1.97 2.07 17.57
CA LEU A 134 -1.23 1.31 18.58
C LEU A 134 0.21 1.83 18.76
N ILE A 135 0.86 2.30 17.69
CA ILE A 135 2.16 2.99 17.77
C ILE A 135 1.98 4.35 18.45
N ARG A 136 0.94 5.12 18.07
CA ARG A 136 0.67 6.44 18.65
C ARG A 136 0.47 6.36 20.16
N VAL A 137 -0.30 5.39 20.65
CA VAL A 137 -0.54 5.19 22.09
C VAL A 137 0.56 4.40 22.80
N GLY A 138 1.65 4.02 22.11
CA GLY A 138 2.80 3.37 22.72
C GLY A 138 2.61 1.89 23.06
N LEU A 139 1.59 1.23 22.51
CA LEU A 139 1.38 -0.22 22.68
C LEU A 139 2.20 -1.05 21.70
N ILE A 140 2.75 -0.43 20.66
CA ILE A 140 3.73 -1.01 19.73
C ILE A 140 4.95 -0.09 19.66
N ASP A 141 6.14 -0.65 19.84
CA ASP A 141 7.40 0.09 19.69
C ASP A 141 7.86 0.21 18.22
N SER A 142 8.94 0.97 17.98
CA SER A 142 9.49 1.15 16.63
C SER A 142 9.95 -0.15 15.96
N LYS A 143 10.29 -1.18 16.74
CA LYS A 143 10.66 -2.51 16.25
C LYS A 143 9.45 -3.39 15.97
N GLY A 144 8.23 -2.90 16.22
CA GLY A 144 6.98 -3.60 16.02
C GLY A 144 6.65 -4.58 17.15
N ARG A 145 7.30 -4.49 18.31
CA ARG A 145 6.96 -5.34 19.46
C ARG A 145 5.72 -4.78 20.16
N MET A 146 4.75 -5.66 20.39
CA MET A 146 3.59 -5.35 21.22
C MET A 146 3.97 -5.39 22.71
N LEU A 147 3.79 -4.26 23.37
CA LEU A 147 4.18 -4.03 24.75
C LEU A 147 3.04 -4.37 25.72
N SER A 148 3.37 -4.57 26.99
CA SER A 148 2.38 -4.49 28.06
C SER A 148 1.95 -3.04 28.22
N SER A 149 0.68 -2.84 28.54
CA SER A 149 0.06 -1.55 28.76
C SER A 149 0.35 -1.07 30.19
N ASP A 150 1.58 -0.65 30.48
CA ASP A 150 1.94 -0.19 31.82
C ASP A 150 1.73 1.33 31.96
N GLY A 151 0.52 1.74 32.33
CA GLY A 151 0.22 3.09 32.87
C GLY A 151 0.12 4.27 31.91
N HIS A 152 0.37 4.09 30.61
CA HIS A 152 0.37 5.17 29.61
C HIS A 152 -0.95 5.30 28.82
N VAL A 153 -1.91 4.39 29.02
CA VAL A 153 -3.23 4.36 28.37
C VAL A 153 -4.33 4.21 29.41
N SER A 154 -5.60 4.45 29.03
CA SER A 154 -6.74 4.25 29.93
C SER A 154 -6.86 2.78 30.38
N GLN A 155 -7.55 2.55 31.51
CA GLN A 155 -7.82 1.19 32.00
C GLN A 155 -8.57 0.33 30.98
N GLU A 156 -9.48 0.94 30.20
CA GLU A 156 -10.20 0.22 29.15
C GLU A 156 -9.22 -0.29 28.08
N ILE A 157 -8.38 0.59 27.53
CA ILE A 157 -7.40 0.22 26.51
C ILE A 157 -6.37 -0.77 27.08
N GLN A 158 -5.94 -0.59 28.33
CA GLN A 158 -5.06 -1.51 29.03
C GLN A 158 -5.63 -2.93 29.06
N SER A 159 -6.92 -3.08 29.37
CA SER A 159 -7.62 -4.38 29.47
C SER A 159 -7.77 -5.12 28.12
N ARG A 160 -7.57 -4.42 27.00
CA ARG A 160 -7.61 -4.99 25.64
C ARG A 160 -6.30 -5.66 25.24
N VAL A 161 -5.20 -5.37 25.94
CA VAL A 161 -3.93 -6.07 25.74
C VAL A 161 -3.94 -7.35 26.56
N ARG A 162 -4.10 -8.49 25.89
CA ARG A 162 -4.20 -9.81 26.54
C ARG A 162 -3.21 -10.79 25.93
N LYS A 163 -2.97 -11.92 26.60
CA LYS A 163 -2.12 -12.99 26.04
C LYS A 163 -2.92 -13.83 25.04
N TYR A 164 -2.36 -14.01 23.85
CA TYR A 164 -2.83 -14.95 22.84
C TYR A 164 -1.64 -15.81 22.40
N LYS A 165 -1.76 -17.15 22.57
CA LYS A 165 -0.71 -18.13 22.24
C LYS A 165 0.69 -17.77 22.80
N GLY A 166 0.74 -17.28 24.03
CA GLY A 166 1.98 -16.92 24.73
C GLY A 166 2.54 -15.53 24.42
N THR A 167 1.99 -14.80 23.45
CA THR A 167 2.40 -13.44 23.08
C THR A 167 1.31 -12.41 23.41
N HIS A 168 1.64 -11.12 23.43
CA HIS A 168 0.61 -10.08 23.53
C HIS A 168 -0.20 -9.99 22.22
N ALA A 169 -1.49 -9.74 22.37
CA ALA A 169 -2.42 -9.38 21.30
C ALA A 169 -3.35 -8.26 21.79
N PHE A 170 -3.82 -7.44 20.86
CA PHE A 170 -4.77 -6.36 21.12
C PHE A 170 -6.16 -6.77 20.66
N TYR A 171 -7.15 -6.73 21.55
CA TYR A 171 -8.53 -7.13 21.29
C TYR A 171 -9.40 -5.91 20.97
N LEU A 172 -9.86 -5.82 19.71
CA LEU A 172 -10.82 -4.79 19.29
C LEU A 172 -12.23 -5.13 19.78
N THR A 173 -12.56 -6.42 19.75
CA THR A 173 -13.74 -7.00 20.39
C THR A 173 -13.32 -8.29 21.11
N GLU A 174 -14.24 -9.01 21.74
CA GLU A 174 -13.92 -10.32 22.32
C GLU A 174 -13.49 -11.35 21.27
N ASP A 175 -13.97 -11.23 20.02
CA ASP A 175 -13.70 -12.18 18.93
C ASP A 175 -12.68 -11.68 17.90
N ILE A 176 -12.44 -10.36 17.83
CA ILE A 176 -11.52 -9.75 16.87
C ILE A 176 -10.28 -9.25 17.60
N LEU A 177 -9.14 -9.87 17.27
CA LEU A 177 -7.85 -9.53 17.82
C LEU A 177 -6.80 -9.24 16.75
N PHE A 178 -5.77 -8.52 17.14
CA PHE A 178 -4.59 -8.21 16.34
C PHE A 178 -3.34 -8.68 17.09
N THR A 179 -2.58 -9.56 16.47
CA THR A 179 -1.48 -10.29 17.10
C THR A 179 -0.12 -9.69 16.77
N GLN A 180 0.90 -10.09 17.54
CA GLN A 180 2.30 -9.82 17.21
C GLN A 180 2.70 -10.31 15.80
N LYS A 181 2.11 -11.40 15.30
CA LYS A 181 2.37 -11.91 13.96
C LYS A 181 1.77 -10.99 12.89
N ASP A 182 0.60 -10.44 13.16
CA ASP A 182 -0.07 -9.50 12.24
C ASP A 182 0.74 -8.20 12.12
N VAL A 183 1.25 -7.68 13.24
CA VAL A 183 2.21 -6.56 13.23
C VAL A 183 3.40 -6.85 12.31
N ARG A 184 3.94 -8.08 12.38
CA ARG A 184 5.05 -8.49 11.53
C ARG A 184 4.69 -8.54 10.05
N GLN A 185 3.47 -8.94 9.70
CA GLN A 185 3.01 -8.91 8.30
C GLN A 185 2.94 -7.48 7.77
N VAL A 186 2.43 -6.53 8.56
CA VAL A 186 2.41 -5.11 8.18
C VAL A 186 3.83 -4.56 8.00
N GLN A 187 4.77 -4.91 8.89
CA GLN A 187 6.18 -4.51 8.73
C GLN A 187 6.79 -5.01 7.42
N LEU A 188 6.51 -6.26 7.03
CA LEU A 188 7.03 -6.82 5.77
C LEU A 188 6.47 -6.06 4.56
N ALA A 189 5.16 -5.79 4.53
CA ALA A 189 4.53 -5.03 3.46
C ALA A 189 5.08 -3.60 3.37
N LYS A 190 5.11 -2.88 4.49
CA LYS A 190 5.67 -1.54 4.61
C LYS A 190 7.16 -1.49 4.22
N GLY A 191 7.94 -2.48 4.67
CA GLY A 191 9.36 -2.57 4.37
C GLY A 191 9.64 -2.81 2.89
N ALA A 192 8.81 -3.61 2.22
CA ALA A 192 8.91 -3.85 0.78
C ALA A 192 8.66 -2.55 0.00
N ILE A 193 7.58 -1.82 0.32
CA ILE A 193 7.24 -0.55 -0.34
C ILE A 193 8.34 0.50 -0.12
N LEU A 194 8.73 0.72 1.14
CA LEU A 194 9.74 1.75 1.48
C LEU A 194 11.10 1.43 0.86
N SER A 195 11.53 0.16 0.88
CA SER A 195 12.81 -0.22 0.26
C SER A 195 12.79 -0.16 -1.26
N GLY A 196 11.67 -0.52 -1.90
CA GLY A 196 11.49 -0.31 -3.34
C GLY A 196 11.57 1.15 -3.73
N PHE A 197 10.89 2.03 -2.99
CA PHE A 197 10.98 3.47 -3.15
C PHE A 197 12.41 3.98 -2.97
N ARG A 198 13.09 3.61 -1.88
CA ARG A 198 14.47 4.05 -1.61
C ARG A 198 15.46 3.54 -2.65
N ALA A 199 15.28 2.35 -3.19
CA ALA A 199 16.11 1.82 -4.26
C ALA A 199 15.94 2.64 -5.56
N LEU A 200 14.70 3.02 -5.90
CA LEU A 200 14.43 3.92 -7.04
C LEU A 200 15.02 5.31 -6.81
N LYS A 201 14.93 5.84 -5.58
CA LYS A 201 15.53 7.11 -5.17
C LYS A 201 17.04 7.09 -5.40
N GLU A 202 17.73 6.07 -4.88
CA GLU A 202 19.19 5.92 -5.01
C GLU A 202 19.61 5.70 -6.46
N TYR A 203 18.88 4.88 -7.21
CA TYR A 203 19.15 4.62 -8.63
C TYR A 203 18.99 5.87 -9.51
N SER A 204 17.96 6.68 -9.25
CA SER A 204 17.66 7.88 -10.05
C SER A 204 18.44 9.12 -9.59
N GLY A 205 18.97 9.13 -8.36
CA GLY A 205 19.56 10.30 -7.74
C GLY A 205 18.54 11.40 -7.39
N MET A 206 17.24 11.07 -7.37
CA MET A 206 16.17 12.01 -7.09
C MET A 206 16.14 12.42 -5.60
N SER A 207 15.91 13.71 -5.32
CA SER A 207 15.72 14.21 -3.96
C SER A 207 14.24 14.15 -3.56
N PRO A 208 13.87 13.71 -2.34
CA PRO A 208 12.48 13.72 -1.87
C PRO A 208 11.79 15.10 -1.97
N GLU A 209 12.57 16.18 -1.89
CA GLU A 209 12.14 17.57 -2.03
C GLU A 209 11.75 17.94 -3.47
N ASP A 210 12.22 17.19 -4.46
CA ASP A 210 11.87 17.40 -5.87
C ASP A 210 10.46 16.87 -6.19
N VAL A 211 9.96 15.92 -5.41
CA VAL A 211 8.67 15.25 -5.64
C VAL A 211 7.53 16.24 -5.42
N ARG A 212 6.68 16.40 -6.45
CA ARG A 212 5.51 17.30 -6.42
C ARG A 212 4.19 16.57 -6.31
N SER A 213 4.09 15.39 -6.89
CA SER A 213 2.86 14.58 -6.86
C SER A 213 3.17 13.15 -6.41
N VAL A 214 2.40 12.64 -5.46
CA VAL A 214 2.41 11.22 -5.07
C VAL A 214 1.01 10.66 -5.24
N TYR A 215 0.85 9.73 -6.17
CA TYR A 215 -0.39 9.01 -6.42
C TYR A 215 -0.36 7.69 -5.68
N ILE A 216 -1.36 7.45 -4.83
CA ILE A 216 -1.54 6.19 -4.11
C ILE A 216 -2.79 5.51 -4.67
N ALA A 217 -2.59 4.35 -5.27
CA ALA A 217 -3.62 3.48 -5.81
C ALA A 217 -3.67 2.15 -5.05
N GLY A 218 -4.74 1.40 -5.30
CA GLY A 218 -5.00 0.10 -4.68
C GLY A 218 -6.45 -0.02 -4.20
N GLU A 219 -6.88 -1.25 -3.90
CA GLU A 219 -8.27 -1.55 -3.55
C GLU A 219 -8.75 -0.77 -2.31
N PHE A 220 -7.85 -0.55 -1.33
CA PHE A 220 -8.13 0.20 -0.11
C PHE A 220 -7.69 1.69 -0.18
N GLY A 221 -7.18 2.14 -1.33
CA GLY A 221 -6.56 3.45 -1.49
C GLY A 221 -7.48 4.65 -1.25
N ARG A 222 -8.81 4.50 -1.23
CA ARG A 222 -9.73 5.65 -1.01
C ARG A 222 -9.86 6.08 0.46
N ASN A 223 -9.63 5.17 1.40
CA ASN A 223 -9.88 5.41 2.83
C ASN A 223 -8.58 5.50 3.65
N LEU A 224 -7.42 5.58 2.98
CA LEU A 224 -6.13 5.72 3.66
C LEU A 224 -5.92 7.14 4.16
N LYS A 225 -5.59 7.27 5.45
CA LYS A 225 -5.22 8.53 6.07
C LYS A 225 -3.73 8.80 5.85
N LEU A 226 -3.38 9.93 5.25
CA LEU A 226 -1.99 10.31 5.00
C LEU A 226 -1.14 10.32 6.28
N ASP A 227 -1.70 10.78 7.41
CA ASP A 227 -0.99 10.74 8.69
C ASP A 227 -0.58 9.33 9.10
N HIS A 228 -1.42 8.32 8.83
CA HIS A 228 -1.13 6.93 9.16
C HIS A 228 -0.03 6.35 8.25
N ILE A 229 -0.08 6.67 6.95
CA ILE A 229 0.98 6.29 5.99
C ILE A 229 2.34 6.87 6.42
N LYS A 230 2.36 8.15 6.84
CA LYS A 230 3.56 8.81 7.37
C LYS A 230 4.02 8.21 8.71
N ARG A 231 3.10 7.99 9.65
CA ARG A 231 3.38 7.41 10.99
C ARG A 231 3.95 6.00 10.91
N LEU A 232 3.45 5.20 9.98
CA LEU A 232 3.97 3.86 9.72
C LEU A 232 5.24 3.88 8.86
N GLY A 233 5.54 5.02 8.23
CA GLY A 233 6.74 5.24 7.44
C GLY A 233 6.75 4.42 6.16
N PHE A 234 5.63 4.31 5.46
CA PHE A 234 5.58 3.63 4.15
C PHE A 234 6.46 4.30 3.09
N LEU A 235 6.74 5.60 3.26
CA LEU A 235 7.56 6.42 2.37
C LEU A 235 8.45 7.34 3.21
N ASP A 236 9.57 7.77 2.64
CA ASP A 236 10.34 8.88 3.22
C ASP A 236 9.49 10.17 3.17
N ASP A 237 9.82 11.15 4.02
CA ASP A 237 9.12 12.43 3.98
C ASP A 237 9.44 13.17 2.67
N MET A 238 8.39 13.63 2.00
CA MET A 238 8.44 14.39 0.75
C MET A 238 7.71 15.70 1.00
N PRO A 239 8.38 16.72 1.57
CA PRO A 239 7.73 17.89 2.15
C PRO A 239 7.00 18.76 1.12
N ASN A 240 7.38 18.65 -0.15
CA ASN A 240 6.84 19.42 -1.27
C ASN A 240 5.77 18.67 -2.07
N ALA A 241 5.42 17.45 -1.67
CA ALA A 241 4.54 16.59 -2.43
C ALA A 241 3.06 16.75 -2.04
N GLU A 242 2.20 16.79 -3.04
CA GLU A 242 0.76 16.60 -2.90
C GLU A 242 0.40 15.11 -3.03
N TYR A 243 -0.27 14.57 -2.01
CA TYR A 243 -0.68 13.17 -1.98
C TYR A 243 -2.11 13.00 -2.49
N ASN A 244 -2.27 12.16 -3.51
CA ASN A 244 -3.50 11.95 -4.24
C ASN A 244 -3.92 10.47 -4.15
N PHE A 245 -5.10 10.22 -3.58
CA PHE A 245 -5.63 8.87 -3.35
C PHE A 245 -6.65 8.50 -4.43
N LEU A 246 -6.32 7.54 -5.29
CA LEU A 246 -7.04 7.28 -6.56
C LEU A 246 -8.01 6.11 -6.51
N GLY A 247 -7.99 5.31 -5.44
CA GLY A 247 -8.65 4.00 -5.40
C GLY A 247 -8.04 3.04 -6.43
N ASN A 248 -8.88 2.21 -7.06
CA ASN A 248 -8.40 1.24 -8.04
C ASN A 248 -8.17 1.91 -9.42
N SER A 249 -6.91 2.29 -9.67
CA SER A 249 -6.50 2.92 -10.92
C SER A 249 -6.47 1.97 -12.11
N SER A 250 -6.31 0.67 -11.87
CA SER A 250 -6.40 -0.36 -12.93
C SER A 250 -7.80 -0.38 -13.56
N ILE A 251 -8.86 -0.42 -12.74
CA ILE A 251 -10.25 -0.34 -13.20
C ILE A 251 -10.54 1.00 -13.89
N ALA A 252 -10.02 2.11 -13.35
CA ALA A 252 -10.20 3.42 -13.96
C ALA A 252 -9.60 3.47 -15.37
N GLY A 253 -8.36 3.01 -15.55
CA GLY A 253 -7.70 2.95 -16.85
C GLY A 253 -8.37 1.99 -17.83
N ALA A 254 -8.83 0.83 -17.35
CA ALA A 254 -9.62 -0.10 -18.16
C ALA A 254 -10.92 0.55 -18.69
N LYS A 255 -11.64 1.30 -17.85
CA LYS A 255 -12.84 2.06 -18.26
C LYS A 255 -12.51 3.16 -19.27
N MET A 256 -11.39 3.86 -19.11
CA MET A 256 -10.93 4.87 -20.06
C MET A 256 -10.69 4.26 -21.44
N ILE A 257 -9.97 3.13 -21.51
CA ILE A 257 -9.69 2.44 -22.77
C ILE A 257 -10.96 1.84 -23.38
N GLY A 258 -11.82 1.21 -22.57
CA GLY A 258 -13.10 0.68 -23.06
C GLY A 258 -14.02 1.75 -23.63
N SER A 259 -13.97 2.98 -23.10
CA SER A 259 -14.74 4.12 -23.62
C SER A 259 -14.06 4.82 -24.80
N ASN A 260 -12.74 4.65 -24.96
CA ASN A 260 -11.96 5.23 -26.04
C ASN A 260 -10.81 4.29 -26.46
N PRO A 261 -11.07 3.35 -27.39
CA PRO A 261 -10.08 2.36 -27.81
C PRO A 261 -8.79 2.95 -28.40
N SER A 262 -8.79 4.21 -28.85
CA SER A 262 -7.56 4.88 -29.32
C SER A 262 -6.50 5.02 -28.21
N LEU A 263 -6.92 4.98 -26.94
CA LEU A 263 -6.02 4.99 -25.79
C LEU A 263 -5.19 3.70 -25.67
N LEU A 264 -5.56 2.61 -26.36
CA LEU A 264 -4.78 1.38 -26.35
C LEU A 264 -3.38 1.59 -26.95
N GLN A 265 -3.30 2.30 -28.09
CA GLN A 265 -2.00 2.65 -28.69
C GLN A 265 -1.16 3.55 -27.77
N LYS A 266 -1.82 4.37 -26.95
CA LYS A 266 -1.15 5.19 -25.95
C LYS A 266 -0.61 4.33 -24.81
N ALA A 267 -1.39 3.35 -24.34
CA ALA A 267 -0.95 2.37 -23.35
C ALA A 267 0.26 1.56 -23.83
N GLU A 268 0.29 1.13 -25.10
CA GLU A 268 1.44 0.44 -25.68
C GLU A 268 2.70 1.32 -25.73
N LYS A 269 2.54 2.59 -26.13
CA LYS A 269 3.64 3.57 -26.11
C LYS A 269 4.15 3.85 -24.70
N ILE A 270 3.26 3.88 -23.71
CA ILE A 270 3.63 4.01 -22.29
C ILE A 270 4.45 2.79 -21.88
N ALA A 271 3.92 1.58 -22.07
CA ALA A 271 4.58 0.34 -21.68
C ALA A 271 6.01 0.23 -22.27
N GLY A 272 6.18 0.58 -23.55
CA GLY A 272 7.48 0.58 -24.22
C GLY A 272 8.47 1.67 -23.78
N LYS A 273 8.03 2.70 -23.04
CA LYS A 273 8.88 3.78 -22.52
C LYS A 273 9.32 3.58 -21.08
N VAL A 274 8.62 2.73 -20.33
CA VAL A 274 8.91 2.52 -18.91
C VAL A 274 10.12 1.59 -18.76
N ALA A 275 11.15 2.07 -18.08
CA ALA A 275 12.30 1.26 -17.73
C ALA A 275 11.97 0.40 -16.50
N ALA A 276 11.87 -0.92 -16.68
CA ALA A 276 11.74 -1.85 -15.57
C ALA A 276 13.06 -1.89 -14.77
N PHE A 277 12.97 -1.73 -13.46
CA PHE A 277 14.07 -1.77 -12.52
C PHE A 277 13.86 -2.95 -11.55
N PRO A 278 14.49 -4.12 -11.80
CA PRO A 278 14.40 -5.26 -10.91
C PRO A 278 15.13 -4.98 -9.58
N LEU A 279 14.45 -5.06 -8.44
CA LEU A 279 15.10 -4.85 -7.14
C LEU A 279 16.20 -5.88 -6.85
N SER A 280 16.11 -7.06 -7.47
CA SER A 280 17.15 -8.10 -7.39
C SER A 280 18.48 -7.69 -8.01
N SER A 281 18.50 -6.71 -8.93
CA SER A 281 19.75 -6.17 -9.49
C SER A 281 20.34 -5.02 -8.67
N PHE A 282 19.65 -4.55 -7.63
CA PHE A 282 20.14 -3.46 -6.79
C PHE A 282 21.08 -3.98 -5.70
N GLU A 283 22.33 -3.50 -5.71
CA GLU A 283 23.34 -3.93 -4.76
C GLU A 283 22.94 -3.52 -3.32
N GLY A 284 22.92 -4.49 -2.41
CA GLY A 284 22.55 -4.23 -1.01
C GLY A 284 21.05 -4.08 -0.76
N TYR A 285 20.17 -4.42 -1.71
CA TYR A 285 18.72 -4.35 -1.54
C TYR A 285 18.22 -5.05 -0.26
N GLN A 286 18.77 -6.23 0.09
CA GLN A 286 18.37 -6.94 1.31
C GLN A 286 18.64 -6.13 2.58
N ARG A 287 19.76 -5.41 2.64
CA ARG A 287 20.08 -4.51 3.77
C ARG A 287 19.09 -3.36 3.81
N LEU A 288 18.79 -2.76 2.66
CA LEU A 288 17.82 -1.68 2.53
C LEU A 288 16.42 -2.13 2.97
N PHE A 289 15.98 -3.32 2.58
CA PHE A 289 14.73 -3.92 3.01
C PHE A 289 14.67 -4.08 4.53
N VAL A 290 15.72 -4.65 5.16
CA VAL A 290 15.77 -4.84 6.61
C VAL A 290 15.71 -3.50 7.35
N GLN A 291 16.44 -2.48 6.88
CA GLN A 291 16.40 -1.12 7.43
C GLN A 291 15.03 -0.46 7.29
N SER A 292 14.25 -0.86 6.29
CA SER A 292 12.90 -0.37 6.04
C SER A 292 11.82 -1.06 6.87
N LEU A 293 12.13 -2.08 7.69
CA LEU A 293 11.13 -2.79 8.51
C LEU A 293 10.69 -2.02 9.77
N GLU A 294 11.57 -1.18 10.31
CA GLU A 294 11.28 -0.43 11.54
C GLU A 294 10.25 0.66 11.28
N PHE A 295 9.35 0.88 12.23
CA PHE A 295 8.48 2.04 12.24
C PHE A 295 9.27 3.28 12.68
N PRO A 296 8.95 4.48 12.17
CA PRO A 296 9.58 5.73 12.61
C PRO A 296 9.51 5.99 14.13
N GLY A 297 8.60 5.32 14.85
CA GLY A 297 8.35 5.51 16.28
C GLY A 297 7.40 6.67 16.57
N ASN A 298 7.03 6.87 17.84
CA ASN A 298 6.21 8.02 18.24
C ASN A 298 7.13 9.23 18.57
N PRO A 299 7.06 10.35 17.81
CA PRO A 299 7.82 11.56 18.11
C PRO A 299 7.55 12.11 19.53
N GLU A 300 6.33 11.95 20.04
CA GLU A 300 5.90 12.49 21.34
C GLU A 300 6.44 11.67 22.52
N MET A 301 6.90 10.44 22.28
CA MET A 301 7.53 9.58 23.28
C MET A 301 9.06 9.57 23.16
N GLY A 302 9.62 10.33 22.21
CA GLY A 302 11.02 10.29 21.80
C GLY A 302 11.93 11.30 22.50
N GLY A 303 12.19 11.09 23.79
CA GLY A 303 13.49 11.45 24.35
C GLY A 303 14.56 10.51 23.80
N GLU A 304 15.64 11.07 23.24
CA GLU A 304 16.92 10.42 22.91
C GLU A 304 17.20 9.84 21.50
N ASN A 305 16.24 9.39 20.70
CA ASN A 305 16.61 8.71 19.43
C ASN A 305 16.62 9.56 18.14
N ALA A 306 16.23 10.84 18.19
CA ALA A 306 16.16 11.69 16.99
C ALA A 306 17.51 12.28 16.52
N LYS A 307 18.64 11.91 17.13
CA LYS A 307 19.95 12.54 16.81
C LYS A 307 20.88 11.79 15.86
N ASN A 308 20.50 10.60 15.37
CA ASN A 308 21.39 9.76 14.55
C ASN A 308 20.89 9.47 13.12
N GLN A 309 20.14 10.38 12.50
CA GLN A 309 19.77 10.26 11.07
C GLN A 309 20.00 11.56 10.28
N ASN A 310 21.19 12.16 10.44
CA ASN A 310 21.76 13.07 9.45
C ASN A 310 22.96 12.40 8.78
#